data_AF-A0A101PTQ8-F1
#
_entry.id   AF-A0A101PTQ8-F1
#
_cell.length_a   1.000
_cell.length_b   1.000
_cell.length_c   1.000
_cell.angle_alpha   90.00
_cell.angle_beta   90.00
_cell.angle_gamma   90.00
#
_symmetry.space_group_name_H-M   'P 1'
#
loop_
_entity.id
_entity.type
_entity.pdbx_description
1 polymer ?
#
loop_
_entity_poly.entity_id
_entity_poly.type
_entity_poly.pdbx_seq_one_letter_code
_entity_poly.pdbx_strand_id
1 'polypeptide(L)'
;MTTPASMAARVAEILGGDWKADSGPWETYGRLDAPDADTYTLHVDDHGELCLWADLDPTGELASFRKVHTPEGIEVIAEAIAEAIRQHHTAADQD
;
A
#
# COMPACT_ATOMS: atom_id res chain seq x y z
N MET A 1 -15.84 -2.19 7.20
CA MET A 1 -14.94 -1.06 7.47
C MET A 1 -13.62 -1.43 6.83
N THR A 2 -13.06 -0.59 5.95
CA THR A 2 -11.82 -0.94 5.24
C THR A 2 -10.65 -0.75 6.18
N THR A 3 -9.96 -1.84 6.51
CA THR A 3 -8.73 -1.79 7.29
C THR A 3 -7.53 -1.67 6.35
N PRO A 4 -6.39 -1.14 6.82
CA PRO A 4 -5.14 -1.14 6.03
C PRO A 4 -4.74 -2.54 5.55
N ALA A 5 -4.97 -3.58 6.37
CA ALA A 5 -4.73 -4.96 5.97
C ALA A 5 -5.62 -5.42 4.80
N SER A 6 -6.92 -5.10 4.84
CA SER A 6 -7.83 -5.40 3.72
C SER A 6 -7.46 -4.60 2.46
N MET A 7 -6.97 -3.37 2.62
CA MET A 7 -6.46 -2.58 1.50
C MET A 7 -5.18 -3.19 0.91
N ALA A 8 -4.22 -3.59 1.76
CA ALA A 8 -3.01 -4.27 1.32
C ALA A 8 -3.34 -5.54 0.52
N ALA A 9 -4.26 -6.37 1.02
CA ALA A 9 -4.71 -7.55 0.29
C ALA A 9 -5.28 -7.19 -1.09
N ARG A 10 -6.13 -6.16 -1.17
CA ARG A 10 -6.70 -5.72 -2.45
C ARG A 10 -5.64 -5.18 -3.41
N VAL A 11 -4.69 -4.41 -2.91
CA VAL A 11 -3.58 -3.86 -3.69
C VAL A 11 -2.69 -4.98 -4.23
N ALA A 12 -2.39 -6.00 -3.43
CA ALA A 12 -1.64 -7.18 -3.89
C ALA A 12 -2.36 -7.91 -5.03
N GLU A 13 -3.69 -8.05 -4.95
CA GLU A 13 -4.49 -8.62 -6.05
C GLU A 13 -4.39 -7.81 -7.35
N ILE A 14 -4.36 -6.47 -7.24
CA ILE A 14 -4.25 -5.55 -8.40
C ILE A 14 -2.84 -5.57 -9.00
N LEU A 15 -1.81 -5.60 -8.15
CA LEU A 15 -0.42 -5.72 -8.58
C LEU A 15 -0.18 -7.09 -9.24
N GLY A 16 -0.84 -8.13 -8.73
CA GLY A 16 -0.77 -9.50 -9.24
C GLY A 16 0.61 -10.13 -9.04
N GLY A 17 0.83 -11.29 -9.67
CA GLY A 17 2.11 -11.99 -9.59
C GLY A 17 2.41 -12.54 -8.19
N ASP A 18 3.66 -12.37 -7.74
CA ASP A 18 4.19 -12.90 -6.48
C ASP A 18 4.09 -11.90 -5.30
N TRP A 19 3.35 -10.79 -5.48
CA TRP A 19 3.08 -9.83 -4.42
C TRP A 19 2.31 -10.47 -3.27
N LYS A 20 2.76 -10.24 -2.05
CA LYS A 20 2.12 -10.78 -0.84
C LYS A 20 1.62 -9.67 0.04
N ALA A 21 0.43 -9.84 0.58
CA ALA A 21 -0.10 -8.99 1.62
C ALA A 21 -0.03 -9.72 2.96
N ASP A 22 0.40 -9.01 4.00
CA ASP A 22 0.34 -9.48 5.38
C ASP A 22 -0.44 -8.48 6.24
N SER A 23 -1.25 -9.02 7.15
CA SER A 23 -1.90 -8.24 8.20
C SER A 23 -0.95 -8.16 9.39
N GLY A 24 -0.46 -6.97 9.70
CA GLY A 24 0.35 -6.77 10.89
C GLY A 24 -0.35 -7.27 12.18
N PRO A 25 0.39 -7.51 13.27
CA PRO A 25 -0.12 -8.08 14.53
C PRO A 25 -1.19 -7.24 15.23
N TRP A 26 -1.54 -6.08 14.69
CA TRP A 26 -2.49 -5.15 15.28
C TRP A 26 -3.68 -4.78 14.36
N GLU A 27 -3.77 -5.33 13.14
CA GLU A 27 -4.74 -4.91 12.08
C GLU A 27 -4.72 -3.41 11.72
N THR A 28 -3.89 -2.59 12.39
CA THR A 28 -3.73 -1.15 12.19
C THR A 28 -2.84 -0.81 11.01
N TYR A 29 -2.11 -1.79 10.49
CA TYR A 29 -1.31 -1.65 9.29
C TYR A 29 -1.42 -2.90 8.40
N GLY A 30 -1.30 -2.68 7.10
CA GLY A 30 -1.20 -3.71 6.08
C GLY A 30 0.18 -3.65 5.45
N ARG A 31 0.83 -4.79 5.31
CA ARG A 31 2.14 -4.90 4.68
C ARG A 31 1.99 -5.49 3.28
N LEU A 32 2.79 -4.99 2.35
CA LEU A 32 2.89 -5.44 0.97
C LEU A 32 4.36 -5.79 0.69
N ASP A 33 4.62 -7.05 0.43
CA ASP A 33 5.93 -7.54 0.04
C ASP A 33 5.95 -7.74 -1.48
N ALA A 34 6.86 -7.03 -2.13
CA ALA A 34 7.21 -7.21 -3.52
C ALA A 34 8.09 -8.46 -3.70
N PRO A 35 8.08 -9.08 -4.90
CA PRO A 35 8.84 -10.29 -5.17
C PRO A 35 10.36 -10.13 -5.09
N ASP A 36 10.87 -8.92 -5.25
CA ASP A 36 12.28 -8.56 -5.29
C ASP A 36 12.82 -8.03 -3.95
N ALA A 37 12.08 -8.31 -2.87
CA ALA A 37 12.36 -7.94 -1.48
C ALA A 37 11.98 -6.52 -1.06
N ASP A 38 11.31 -5.77 -1.93
CA ASP A 38 10.75 -4.49 -1.55
C ASP A 38 9.57 -4.64 -0.57
N THR A 39 9.51 -3.83 0.48
CA THR A 39 8.42 -3.85 1.46
C THR A 39 7.75 -2.48 1.52
N TYR A 40 6.42 -2.50 1.48
CA TYR A 40 5.57 -1.34 1.62
C TYR A 40 4.61 -1.53 2.78
N THR A 41 4.37 -0.46 3.53
CA THR A 41 3.48 -0.44 4.68
C THR A 41 2.36 0.56 4.47
N LEU A 42 1.12 0.07 4.54
CA LEU A 42 -0.09 0.86 4.63
C LEU A 42 -0.49 1.03 6.09
N HIS A 43 -0.72 2.26 6.54
CA HIS A 43 -1.21 2.54 7.88
C HIS A 43 -2.19 3.71 7.89
N VAL A 44 -2.92 3.87 8.99
CA VAL A 44 -3.76 5.06 9.20
C VAL A 44 -3.03 6.01 10.13
N ASP A 45 -2.93 7.27 9.74
CA ASP A 45 -2.31 8.33 10.53
C ASP A 45 -3.25 8.89 11.62
N ASP A 46 -2.76 9.87 12.40
CA ASP A 46 -3.54 10.54 13.43
C ASP A 46 -4.74 11.35 12.88
N HIS A 47 -4.72 11.71 11.59
CA HIS A 47 -5.81 12.39 10.90
C HIS A 47 -6.87 11.41 10.35
N GLY A 48 -6.62 10.10 10.45
CA GLY A 48 -7.49 9.07 9.91
C GLY A 48 -7.31 8.84 8.41
N GLU A 49 -6.24 9.33 7.81
CA GLU A 49 -5.87 9.16 6.41
C GLU A 49 -5.04 7.89 6.23
N LEU A 50 -5.21 7.23 5.09
CA LEU A 50 -4.47 6.03 4.74
C LEU A 50 -3.16 6.44 4.06
N CYS A 51 -2.04 6.14 4.67
CA CYS A 51 -0.71 6.46 4.16
C CYS A 51 0.00 5.20 3.66
N LEU A 52 0.64 5.32 2.50
CA LEU A 52 1.54 4.34 1.91
C LEU A 52 2.99 4.75 2.18
N TRP A 53 3.74 3.87 2.82
CA TRP A 53 5.16 4.04 3.10
C TRP A 53 5.98 2.95 2.41
N ALA A 54 7.16 3.33 1.91
CA ALA A 54 8.18 2.38 1.49
C ALA A 54 9.19 2.17 2.62
N ASP A 55 9.47 0.92 2.95
CA ASP A 55 10.41 0.53 4.02
C ASP A 55 11.87 0.37 3.50
N LEU A 56 12.16 0.80 2.27
CA LEU A 56 13.48 0.71 1.62
C LEU A 56 14.10 2.08 1.45
N ASP A 57 15.36 2.18 1.03
CA ASP A 57 16.05 3.45 0.76
C ASP A 57 15.69 3.99 -0.63
N PRO A 58 15.21 5.24 -0.78
CA PRO A 58 14.88 6.18 0.29
C PRO A 58 13.58 5.85 1.02
N THR A 59 13.68 5.74 2.34
CA THR A 59 12.53 5.40 3.19
C THR A 59 11.63 6.61 3.32
N GLY A 60 10.34 6.43 3.12
CA GLY A 60 9.40 7.54 3.26
C GLY A 60 7.98 7.25 2.80
N GLU A 61 7.14 8.26 3.01
CA GLU A 61 5.78 8.27 2.50
C GLU A 61 5.78 8.46 0.99
N LEU A 62 5.10 7.55 0.28
CA LEU A 62 4.90 7.64 -1.16
C LEU A 62 3.58 8.33 -1.52
N ALA A 63 2.53 8.11 -0.72
CA ALA A 63 1.22 8.68 -0.96
C ALA A 63 0.35 8.66 0.31
N SER A 64 -0.56 9.62 0.41
CA SER A 64 -1.60 9.69 1.45
C SER A 64 -2.97 9.87 0.81
N PHE A 65 -3.97 9.15 1.35
CA PHE A 65 -5.32 9.10 0.84
C PHE A 65 -6.32 9.39 1.95
N ARG A 66 -7.17 10.40 1.72
CA ARG A 66 -8.28 10.68 2.64
C ARG A 66 -9.19 9.44 2.75
N LYS A 67 -9.70 9.18 3.95
CA LYS A 67 -10.61 8.07 4.23
C LYS A 67 -11.84 8.09 3.32
N VAL A 68 -12.07 6.98 2.62
CA VAL A 68 -13.29 6.76 1.83
C VAL A 68 -14.02 5.52 2.34
N HIS A 69 -15.36 5.62 2.37
CA HIS A 69 -16.24 4.58 2.92
C HIS A 69 -17.09 3.87 1.86
N THR A 70 -17.05 4.32 0.61
CA THR A 70 -17.78 3.71 -0.50
C THR A 70 -16.95 2.61 -1.15
N PRO A 71 -17.56 1.48 -1.56
CA PRO A 71 -16.87 0.42 -2.30
C PRO A 71 -16.12 0.93 -3.53
N GLU A 72 -16.75 1.81 -4.31
CA GLU A 72 -16.15 2.41 -5.50
C GLU A 72 -14.92 3.26 -5.16
N GLY A 73 -14.96 3.97 -4.03
CA GLY A 73 -13.84 4.77 -3.59
C GLY A 73 -12.69 3.96 -3.01
N ILE A 74 -12.99 2.81 -2.40
CA ILE A 74 -11.98 1.84 -1.94
C ILE A 74 -11.21 1.29 -3.13
N GLU A 75 -11.91 0.94 -4.22
CA GLU A 75 -11.26 0.43 -5.43
C GLU A 75 -10.36 1.49 -6.08
N VAL A 76 -10.84 2.73 -6.20
CA VAL A 76 -10.04 3.85 -6.74
C VAL A 76 -8.78 4.09 -5.90
N ILE A 77 -8.88 4.00 -4.57
CA ILE A 77 -7.71 4.12 -3.68
C ILE A 77 -6.75 2.95 -3.88
N ALA A 78 -7.26 1.72 -3.95
CA ALA A 78 -6.42 0.54 -4.17
C ALA A 78 -5.65 0.61 -5.49
N GLU A 79 -6.31 1.04 -6.57
CA GLU A 79 -5.67 1.27 -7.87
C GLU A 79 -4.59 2.36 -7.80
N ALA A 80 -4.87 3.47 -7.10
CA ALA A 80 -3.90 4.56 -6.93
C ALA A 80 -2.68 4.14 -6.10
N ILE A 81 -2.87 3.31 -5.06
CA ILE A 81 -1.76 2.74 -4.29
C ILE A 81 -0.92 1.81 -5.18
N ALA A 82 -1.55 0.91 -5.92
CA ALA A 82 -0.84 0.00 -6.83
C ALA A 82 -0.02 0.77 -7.87
N GLU A 83 -0.56 1.86 -8.40
CA GLU A 83 0.15 2.72 -9.35
C GLU A 83 1.33 3.46 -8.70
N ALA A 84 1.19 3.99 -7.49
CA ALA A 84 2.27 4.64 -6.75
C ALA A 84 3.43 3.66 -6.48
N ILE A 85 3.10 2.41 -6.13
CA ILE A 85 4.08 1.33 -5.94
C ILE A 85 4.83 1.04 -7.25
N ARG A 86 4.12 0.89 -8.38
CA ARG A 86 4.76 0.65 -9.69
C ARG A 86 5.70 1.78 -10.10
N GLN A 87 5.32 3.03 -9.83
CA GLN A 87 6.14 4.21 -10.14
C GLN A 87 7.41 4.24 -9.29
N HIS A 88 7.31 3.94 -7.99
CA HIS A 88 8.47 3.81 -7.12
C HIS A 88 9.40 2.69 -7.58
N HIS A 89 8.83 1.52 -7.87
CA HIS A 89 9.56 0.33 -8.30
C HIS A 89 10.32 0.56 -9.61
N THR A 90 9.66 1.18 -10.60
CA THR A 90 10.31 1.57 -11.86
C THR A 90 11.43 2.57 -11.65
N ALA A 91 11.28 3.52 -10.73
CA ALA A 91 12.31 4.51 -10.43
C ALA A 91 13.54 3.88 -9.76
N ALA A 92 13.34 2.89 -8.89
CA ALA A 92 14.42 2.16 -8.23
C ALA A 92 15.24 1.28 -9.20
N ASP A 93 14.59 0.68 -10.22
CA ASP A 93 15.25 -0.12 -11.26
C ASP A 93 16.10 0.70 -12.25
N GLN A 94 15.97 2.04 -12.26
CA GLN A 94 16.64 2.93 -13.21
C GLN A 94 18.00 3.49 -12.71
N ASP A 95 18.39 3.23 -11.46
CA ASP A 95 19.67 3.63 -10.84
C ASP A 95 20.72 2.50 -10.83
#